data_AF-A0A973FSZ5-F1
#
_entry.id   AF-A0A973FSZ5-F1
#
_cell.length_a   1.000
_cell.length_b   1.000
_cell.length_c   1.000
_cell.angle_alpha   90.00
_cell.angle_beta   90.00
_cell.angle_gamma   90.00
#
_symmetry.space_group_name_H-M   'P 1'
#
loop_
_entity.id
_entity.type
_entity.pdbx_description
1 polymer ?
#
loop_
_entity_poly.entity_id
_entity_poly.type
_entity_poly.pdbx_seq_one_letter_code
_entity_poly.pdbx_strand_id
1 'polypeptide(L)'
;MQKISSPTIIFTRTLLLGVALLFTAMLLAACSSGPLLGSVEASAKSFAPAESDQPLTVSYRIGRDATVDVYLLDAADTRYDLRRNQPRSSSPNPYVLRFDGTVPTSDPVVLRRLLPPGDYTLVVAAQASGGAAEERRVSLTITGSELPIPDVQNLLISPQTISPNADAVDDVTEITYRLPVSATIDID
;
A
#
# COMPACT_ATOMS: atom_id res chain seq x y z
N MET A 1 -9.51 73.98 24.80
CA MET A 1 -9.21 72.95 25.82
C MET A 1 -8.75 71.68 25.09
N GLN A 2 -7.46 71.40 25.14
CA GLN A 2 -6.78 70.35 24.35
C GLN A 2 -6.53 69.14 25.26
N LYS A 3 -7.11 67.99 24.91
CA LYS A 3 -7.12 66.76 25.72
C LYS A 3 -5.78 66.06 25.58
N ILE A 4 -4.92 66.19 26.58
CA ILE A 4 -3.59 65.56 26.65
C ILE A 4 -3.81 64.06 26.94
N SER A 5 -3.57 63.19 25.96
CA SER A 5 -3.58 61.74 26.13
C SER A 5 -2.26 61.27 26.75
N SER A 6 -2.32 60.68 27.95
CA SER A 6 -1.14 60.19 28.66
C SER A 6 -0.38 59.11 27.87
N PRO A 7 0.94 59.24 27.68
CA PRO A 7 1.77 58.33 26.87
C PRO A 7 1.81 56.89 27.42
N THR A 8 1.56 56.70 28.71
CA THR A 8 1.57 55.39 29.39
C THR A 8 0.44 54.45 28.94
N ILE A 9 -0.71 55.01 28.54
CA ILE A 9 -1.89 54.24 28.08
C ILE A 9 -1.72 53.76 26.63
N ILE A 10 -0.93 54.49 25.84
CA ILE A 10 -0.66 54.13 24.44
C ILE A 10 0.27 52.92 24.38
N PHE A 11 1.35 52.92 25.18
CA PHE A 11 2.35 51.85 25.24
C PHE A 11 1.79 50.48 25.67
N THR A 12 0.85 50.46 26.63
CA THR A 12 0.23 49.22 27.12
C THR A 12 -0.71 48.59 26.08
N ARG A 13 -1.43 49.41 25.30
CA ARG A 13 -2.32 48.91 24.23
C ARG A 13 -1.54 48.35 23.04
N THR A 14 -0.39 48.93 22.68
CA THR A 14 0.47 48.40 21.60
C THR A 14 1.10 47.07 22.00
N LEU A 15 1.51 46.91 23.27
CA LEU A 15 2.06 45.66 23.80
C LEU A 15 1.01 44.54 23.83
N LEU A 16 -0.22 44.83 24.28
CA LEU A 16 -1.34 43.87 24.28
C LEU A 16 -1.76 43.43 22.87
N LEU A 17 -1.77 44.34 21.89
CA LEU A 17 -2.03 43.98 20.48
C LEU A 17 -0.92 43.10 19.90
N GLY A 18 0.35 43.37 20.22
CA GLY A 18 1.49 42.57 19.76
C GLY A 18 1.45 41.13 20.27
N VAL A 19 1.12 40.95 21.55
CA VAL A 19 1.00 39.61 22.16
C VAL A 19 -0.18 38.84 21.56
N ALA A 20 -1.33 39.49 21.35
CA ALA A 20 -2.49 38.84 20.72
C ALA A 20 -2.21 38.43 19.26
N LEU A 21 -1.48 39.26 18.50
CA LEU A 21 -1.09 38.95 17.13
C LEU A 21 -0.10 37.78 17.08
N LEU A 22 0.86 37.72 18.02
CA LEU A 22 1.81 36.62 18.14
C LEU A 22 1.14 35.30 18.55
N PHE A 23 0.19 35.36 19.48
CA PHE A 23 -0.62 34.20 19.89
C PHE A 23 -1.48 33.67 18.74
N THR A 24 -2.07 34.58 17.97
CA THR A 24 -2.85 34.24 16.77
C THR A 24 -1.95 33.59 15.72
N ALA A 25 -0.76 34.14 15.47
CA ALA A 25 0.21 33.54 14.53
C ALA A 25 0.66 32.13 14.96
N MET A 26 0.87 31.89 16.26
CA MET A 26 1.17 30.56 16.78
C MET A 26 0.00 29.58 16.61
N LEU A 27 -1.25 30.02 16.80
CA LEU A 27 -2.44 29.20 16.57
C LEU A 27 -2.63 28.84 15.08
N LEU A 28 -2.29 29.74 14.16
CA LEU A 28 -2.33 29.44 12.71
C LEU A 28 -1.21 28.48 12.27
N ALA A 29 -0.04 28.52 12.90
CA ALA A 29 1.07 27.61 12.59
C ALA A 29 0.79 26.16 13.03
N ALA A 30 -0.06 25.97 14.05
CA ALA A 30 -0.44 24.63 14.51
C ALA A 30 -1.36 23.89 13.53
N CYS A 31 -2.16 24.62 12.73
CA CYS A 31 -3.16 24.02 11.84
C CYS A 31 -2.60 23.33 10.58
N SER A 32 -1.32 23.51 10.22
CA SER A 32 -0.71 22.86 9.03
C SER A 32 0.16 21.64 9.35
N SER A 33 0.25 21.23 10.61
CA SER A 33 1.22 20.22 11.10
C SER A 33 0.66 18.81 11.25
N GLY A 34 -0.22 18.37 10.34
CA GLY A 34 -0.69 16.97 10.33
C GLY A 34 0.48 15.97 10.24
N PRO A 35 0.33 14.74 10.79
CA PRO A 35 1.37 13.72 10.72
C PRO A 35 1.65 13.34 9.27
N LEU A 36 2.88 12.91 8.97
CA LEU A 36 3.23 12.43 7.63
C LEU A 36 2.39 11.21 7.26
N LEU A 37 2.25 10.29 8.21
CA LEU A 37 1.49 9.05 8.07
C LEU A 37 0.40 8.99 9.14
N GLY A 38 -0.84 8.81 8.71
CA GLY A 38 -1.99 8.63 9.61
C GLY A 38 -2.01 7.26 10.30
N SER A 39 -3.17 6.87 10.80
CA SER A 39 -3.39 5.49 11.22
C SER A 39 -3.30 4.55 10.02
N VAL A 40 -2.88 3.31 10.30
CA VAL A 40 -2.89 2.20 9.36
C VAL A 40 -3.80 1.14 9.92
N GLU A 41 -4.72 0.66 9.08
CA GLU A 41 -5.71 -0.33 9.47
C GLU A 41 -5.73 -1.46 8.44
N ALA A 42 -5.74 -2.69 8.94
CA ALA A 42 -6.06 -3.87 8.14
C ALA A 42 -7.52 -4.25 8.42
N SER A 43 -8.26 -4.71 7.40
CA SER A 43 -9.67 -5.08 7.54
C SER A 43 -9.90 -6.27 8.48
N ALA A 44 -8.85 -7.05 8.76
CA ALA A 44 -8.86 -8.14 9.72
C ALA A 44 -7.48 -8.30 10.37
N LYS A 45 -7.46 -8.87 11.58
CA LYS A 45 -6.21 -9.26 12.28
C LYS A 45 -5.72 -10.66 11.90
N SER A 46 -6.61 -11.49 11.37
CA SER A 46 -6.32 -12.83 10.86
C SER A 46 -6.82 -12.91 9.42
N PHE A 47 -6.05 -13.51 8.53
CA PHE A 47 -6.38 -13.62 7.12
C PHE A 47 -6.04 -15.01 6.59
N ALA A 48 -7.05 -15.69 6.03
CA ALA A 48 -6.94 -17.02 5.45
C ALA A 48 -7.09 -16.89 3.92
N PRO A 49 -6.00 -16.60 3.18
CA PRO A 49 -6.10 -16.25 1.76
C PRO A 49 -6.63 -17.38 0.87
N ALA A 50 -6.32 -18.64 1.19
CA ALA A 50 -6.77 -19.78 0.39
C ALA A 50 -8.27 -20.10 0.60
N GLU A 51 -8.82 -19.71 1.74
CA GLU A 51 -10.19 -19.98 2.16
C GLU A 51 -11.12 -18.75 2.09
N SER A 52 -10.57 -17.60 1.69
CA SER A 52 -11.30 -16.32 1.61
C SER A 52 -11.41 -15.83 0.17
N ASP A 53 -12.64 -15.61 -0.27
CA ASP A 53 -12.93 -14.96 -1.57
C ASP A 53 -12.72 -13.43 -1.54
N GLN A 54 -12.44 -12.86 -0.36
CA GLN A 54 -12.22 -11.43 -0.17
C GLN A 54 -10.74 -11.15 0.15
N PRO A 55 -10.12 -10.15 -0.50
CA PRO A 55 -8.76 -9.76 -0.16
C PRO A 55 -8.72 -9.01 1.18
N LEU A 56 -7.60 -9.10 1.88
CA LEU A 56 -7.31 -8.23 3.02
C LEU A 56 -7.16 -6.79 2.52
N THR A 57 -7.91 -5.87 3.11
CA THR A 57 -7.83 -4.45 2.77
C THR A 57 -6.94 -3.74 3.77
N VAL A 58 -5.90 -3.06 3.28
CA VAL A 58 -5.02 -2.18 4.06
C VAL A 58 -5.32 -0.73 3.69
N SER A 59 -5.69 0.07 4.68
CA SER A 59 -5.97 1.49 4.51
C SER A 59 -4.97 2.35 5.29
N TYR A 60 -4.56 3.48 4.68
CA TYR A 60 -3.65 4.43 5.31
C TYR A 60 -3.84 5.84 4.75
N ARG A 61 -3.58 6.87 5.56
CA ARG A 61 -3.66 8.28 5.14
C ARG A 61 -2.27 8.91 5.06
N ILE A 62 -2.02 9.70 4.03
CA ILE A 62 -0.78 10.45 3.85
C ILE A 62 -1.09 11.94 4.01
N GLY A 63 -0.44 12.58 4.99
CA GLY A 63 -0.68 14.00 5.31
C GLY A 63 0.17 14.97 4.48
N ARG A 64 1.28 14.50 3.91
CA ARG A 64 2.19 15.27 3.05
C ARG A 64 2.74 14.38 1.94
N ASP A 65 3.03 14.95 0.79
CA ASP A 65 3.60 14.22 -0.35
C ASP A 65 4.82 13.40 0.08
N ALA A 66 4.75 12.11 -0.23
CA ALA A 66 5.70 11.11 0.26
C ALA A 66 5.84 9.95 -0.71
N THR A 67 6.96 9.25 -0.59
CA THR A 67 7.14 7.91 -1.12
C THR A 67 6.75 6.91 -0.03
N VAL A 68 5.96 5.91 -0.39
CA VAL A 68 5.41 4.92 0.56
C VAL A 68 5.85 3.50 0.20
N ASP A 69 6.35 2.80 1.19
CA ASP A 69 6.53 1.35 1.18
C ASP A 69 5.41 0.69 1.99
N VAL A 70 4.90 -0.43 1.49
CA VAL A 70 4.00 -1.32 2.23
C VAL A 70 4.59 -2.72 2.15
N TYR A 71 4.89 -3.33 3.29
CA TYR A 71 5.54 -4.64 3.35
C TYR A 71 5.10 -5.42 4.59
N LEU A 72 5.34 -6.72 4.56
CA LEU A 72 5.18 -7.62 5.71
C LEU A 72 6.56 -8.04 6.21
N LEU A 73 6.69 -8.20 7.52
CA LEU A 73 7.82 -8.86 8.18
C LEU A 73 7.29 -10.15 8.80
N ASP A 74 7.96 -11.28 8.58
CA ASP A 74 7.67 -12.52 9.33
C ASP A 74 8.35 -12.49 10.72
N ALA A 75 8.21 -13.59 11.47
CA ALA A 75 8.85 -13.77 12.77
C ALA A 75 10.40 -13.77 12.75
N ALA A 76 11.01 -13.92 11.58
CA ALA A 76 12.45 -13.87 11.37
C ALA A 76 12.92 -12.52 10.78
N ASP A 77 12.04 -11.50 10.77
CA ASP A 77 12.24 -10.19 10.14
C ASP A 77 12.50 -10.27 8.62
N THR A 78 12.10 -11.36 7.96
CA THR A 78 12.13 -11.45 6.50
C THR A 78 11.10 -10.48 5.91
N ARG A 79 11.58 -9.58 5.05
CA ARG A 79 10.74 -8.57 4.39
C ARG A 79 10.10 -9.10 3.11
N TYR A 80 8.79 -8.92 3.01
CA TYR A 80 7.99 -9.19 1.82
C TYR A 80 7.28 -7.92 1.34
N ASP A 81 7.74 -7.38 0.22
CA ASP A 81 7.21 -6.12 -0.31
C ASP A 81 5.85 -6.29 -1.03
N LEU A 82 4.85 -5.51 -0.60
CA LEU A 82 3.55 -5.38 -1.27
C LEU A 82 3.54 -4.16 -2.21
N ARG A 83 4.18 -3.07 -1.79
CA ARG A 83 4.45 -1.86 -2.58
C ARG A 83 5.83 -1.34 -2.22
N ARG A 84 6.59 -0.96 -3.24
CA ARG A 84 7.90 -0.33 -3.09
C ARG A 84 7.90 1.02 -3.75
N ASN A 85 8.46 2.01 -3.07
CA ASN A 85 8.70 3.35 -3.57
C ASN A 85 7.48 3.97 -4.25
N GLN A 86 6.28 3.77 -3.71
CA GLN A 86 5.05 4.24 -4.33
C GLN A 86 4.85 5.75 -4.03
N PRO A 87 4.85 6.64 -5.02
CA PRO A 87 4.54 8.05 -4.78
C PRO A 87 3.09 8.21 -4.33
N ARG A 88 2.86 8.99 -3.28
CA ARG A 88 1.55 9.32 -2.71
C ARG A 88 1.49 10.81 -2.40
N SER A 89 0.47 11.47 -2.92
CA SER A 89 0.16 12.86 -2.58
C SER A 89 -0.53 12.94 -1.22
N SER A 90 -0.47 14.11 -0.59
CA SER A 90 -1.34 14.40 0.54
C SER A 90 -2.81 14.20 0.15
N SER A 91 -3.57 13.49 0.97
CA SER A 91 -4.98 13.22 0.71
C SER A 91 -5.79 13.12 2.00
N PRO A 92 -6.97 13.76 2.08
CA PRO A 92 -7.89 13.55 3.20
C PRO A 92 -8.55 12.16 3.15
N ASN A 93 -8.63 11.55 1.97
CA ASN A 93 -9.14 10.19 1.78
C ASN A 93 -8.02 9.17 1.92
N PRO A 94 -8.26 8.02 2.57
CA PRO A 94 -7.25 6.99 2.73
C PRO A 94 -6.90 6.36 1.37
N TYR A 95 -5.62 6.03 1.21
CA TYR A 95 -5.17 5.10 0.19
C TYR A 95 -5.55 3.68 0.62
N VAL A 96 -5.89 2.86 -0.38
CA VAL A 96 -6.33 1.48 -0.18
C VAL A 96 -5.44 0.55 -0.98
N LEU A 97 -4.93 -0.48 -0.31
CA LEU A 97 -4.26 -1.63 -0.90
C LEU A 97 -5.08 -2.88 -0.63
N ARG A 98 -5.31 -3.68 -1.67
CA ARG A 98 -5.89 -5.02 -1.54
C ARG A 98 -4.76 -6.03 -1.60
N PHE A 99 -4.72 -6.91 -0.60
CA PHE A 99 -3.73 -7.96 -0.46
C PHE A 99 -4.42 -9.31 -0.58
N ASP A 100 -3.97 -10.12 -1.53
CA ASP A 100 -4.53 -11.44 -1.87
C ASP A 100 -3.78 -12.59 -1.18
N GLY A 101 -2.84 -12.29 -0.28
CA GLY A 101 -2.01 -13.29 0.38
C GLY A 101 -0.72 -13.61 -0.37
N THR A 102 -0.54 -13.12 -1.60
CA THR A 102 0.63 -13.42 -2.42
C THR A 102 1.63 -12.27 -2.47
N VAL A 103 2.90 -12.60 -2.63
CA VAL A 103 4.00 -11.63 -2.75
C VAL A 103 4.85 -11.93 -3.98
N PRO A 104 5.45 -10.90 -4.62
CA PRO A 104 6.36 -11.12 -5.74
C PRO A 104 7.53 -12.01 -5.34
N THR A 105 8.03 -12.81 -6.27
CA THR A 105 9.28 -13.56 -6.09
C THR A 105 10.35 -13.08 -7.06
N SER A 106 11.59 -13.55 -6.86
CA SER A 106 12.70 -13.34 -7.80
C SER A 106 12.79 -14.43 -8.88
N ASP A 107 11.90 -15.42 -8.83
CA ASP A 107 11.84 -16.50 -9.80
C ASP A 107 11.27 -15.99 -11.13
N PRO A 108 11.89 -16.31 -12.29
CA PRO A 108 11.42 -15.85 -13.59
C PRO A 108 10.11 -16.52 -14.05
N VAL A 109 9.75 -17.66 -13.46
CA VAL A 109 8.54 -18.42 -13.78
C VAL A 109 7.48 -18.21 -12.70
N VAL A 110 7.86 -18.30 -11.42
CA VAL A 110 6.93 -18.13 -10.29
C VAL A 110 6.90 -16.66 -9.87
N LEU A 111 6.21 -15.82 -10.64
CA LEU A 111 6.21 -14.36 -10.41
C LEU A 111 5.65 -13.95 -9.04
N ARG A 112 4.72 -14.73 -8.49
CA ARG A 112 4.10 -14.49 -7.19
C ARG A 112 3.96 -15.80 -6.43
N ARG A 113 4.05 -15.73 -5.09
CA ARG A 113 3.88 -16.88 -4.21
C ARG A 113 3.00 -16.52 -3.03
N LEU A 114 2.11 -17.43 -2.65
CA LEU A 114 1.30 -17.34 -1.44
C LEU A 114 2.21 -17.34 -0.21
N LEU A 115 1.99 -16.42 0.72
CA LEU A 115 2.70 -16.45 2.00
C LEU A 115 2.24 -17.64 2.84
N PRO A 116 3.17 -18.36 3.49
CA PRO A 116 2.81 -19.45 4.38
C PRO A 116 2.03 -18.94 5.60
N PRO A 117 1.26 -19.81 6.26
CA PRO A 117 0.65 -19.48 7.55
C PRO A 117 1.71 -19.08 8.58
N GLY A 118 1.44 -18.04 9.37
CA GLY A 118 2.36 -17.51 10.36
C GLY A 118 1.97 -16.15 10.89
N ASP A 119 2.72 -15.67 11.88
CA ASP A 119 2.60 -14.32 12.40
C ASP A 119 3.45 -13.35 11.59
N TYR A 120 2.83 -12.23 11.22
CA TYR A 120 3.43 -11.17 10.43
C TYR A 120 3.21 -9.80 11.08
N THR A 121 4.12 -8.89 10.78
CA THR A 121 3.93 -7.45 11.01
C THR A 121 3.73 -6.74 9.68
N LEU A 122 2.55 -6.20 9.47
CA LEU A 122 2.27 -5.28 8.36
C LEU A 122 2.87 -3.92 8.69
N VAL A 123 3.73 -3.44 7.80
CA VAL A 123 4.39 -2.14 7.91
C VAL A 123 3.96 -1.25 6.76
N VAL A 124 3.58 -0.02 7.09
CA VAL A 124 3.52 1.09 6.13
C VAL A 124 4.54 2.12 6.57
N ALA A 125 5.49 2.41 5.68
CA ALA A 125 6.52 3.41 5.90
C ALA A 125 6.39 4.51 4.85
N ALA A 126 6.39 5.77 5.29
CA ALA A 126 6.29 6.94 4.46
C ALA A 126 7.53 7.81 4.62
N GLN A 127 8.08 8.31 3.51
CA GLN A 127 9.21 9.22 3.49
C GLN A 127 8.91 10.44 2.62
N ALA A 128 8.94 11.63 3.22
CA ALA A 128 8.77 12.90 2.54
C ALA A 128 10.07 13.35 1.87
N SER A 129 9.96 14.20 0.85
CA SER A 129 11.11 14.79 0.15
C SER A 129 12.04 15.61 1.05
N GLY A 130 11.51 16.19 2.14
CA GLY A 130 12.28 16.92 3.16
C GLY A 130 13.00 16.03 4.19
N GLY A 131 13.04 14.72 3.98
CA GLY A 131 13.73 13.76 4.85
C GLY A 131 12.93 13.26 6.05
N ALA A 132 11.77 13.86 6.36
CA ALA A 132 10.87 13.35 7.38
C ALA A 132 10.39 11.93 7.00
N ALA A 133 10.46 10.99 7.95
CA ALA A 133 10.00 9.63 7.77
C ALA A 133 9.12 9.21 8.94
N GLU A 134 8.06 8.46 8.66
CA GLU A 134 7.17 7.89 9.66
C GLU A 134 6.75 6.49 9.25
N GLU A 135 6.53 5.64 10.24
CA GLU A 135 6.11 4.25 10.05
C GLU A 135 4.97 3.91 11.02
N ARG A 136 4.07 3.01 10.58
CA ARG A 136 3.12 2.31 11.45
C ARG A 136 3.22 0.81 11.23
N ARG A 137 3.07 0.07 12.33
CA ARG A 137 3.10 -1.39 12.40
C ARG A 137 1.75 -1.93 12.85
N VAL A 138 1.26 -2.98 12.21
CA VAL A 138 0.00 -3.68 12.54
C VAL A 138 0.28 -5.17 12.57
N SER A 139 -0.06 -5.86 13.67
CA SER A 139 0.04 -7.32 13.72
C SER A 139 -1.01 -7.97 12.81
N LEU A 140 -0.59 -8.98 12.06
CA LEU A 140 -1.42 -9.76 11.14
C LEU A 140 -1.03 -11.24 11.24
N THR A 141 -1.99 -12.12 11.46
CA THR A 141 -1.77 -13.56 11.36
C THR A 141 -2.29 -14.06 10.02
N ILE A 142 -1.43 -14.71 9.25
CA ILE A 142 -1.84 -15.45 8.05
C ILE A 142 -2.15 -16.89 8.49
N THR A 143 -3.33 -17.38 8.13
CA THR A 143 -3.83 -18.70 8.49
C THR A 143 -4.22 -19.48 7.24
N GLY A 144 -4.67 -20.72 7.42
CA GLY A 144 -5.17 -21.55 6.33
C GLY A 144 -4.15 -22.59 5.88
N SER A 145 -4.47 -23.24 4.77
CA SER A 145 -3.66 -24.30 4.19
C SER A 145 -2.61 -23.73 3.24
N GLU A 146 -1.39 -24.25 3.30
CA GLU A 146 -0.40 -23.96 2.27
C GLU A 146 -0.87 -24.57 0.94
N LEU A 147 -0.92 -23.76 -0.11
CA LEU A 147 -1.24 -24.23 -1.45
C LEU A 147 0.04 -24.61 -2.19
N PRO A 148 0.10 -25.78 -2.84
CA PRO A 148 1.23 -26.12 -3.69
C PRO A 148 1.30 -25.13 -4.86
N ILE A 149 2.51 -24.85 -5.32
CA ILE A 149 2.72 -24.03 -6.51
C ILE A 149 2.02 -24.69 -7.70
N PRO A 150 1.16 -23.98 -8.44
CA PRO A 150 0.55 -24.52 -9.65
C PRO A 150 1.62 -24.93 -10.67
N ASP A 151 1.44 -26.10 -11.26
CA ASP A 151 2.31 -26.65 -12.30
C ASP A 151 1.48 -26.93 -13.56
N VAL A 152 2.05 -26.67 -14.73
CA VAL A 152 1.41 -26.95 -16.02
C VAL A 152 2.03 -28.22 -16.60
N GLN A 153 1.27 -29.30 -16.58
CA GLN A 153 1.72 -30.61 -17.03
C GLN A 153 1.20 -30.93 -18.43
N ASN A 154 1.96 -31.71 -19.18
CA ASN A 154 1.58 -32.22 -20.50
C ASN A 154 1.15 -31.11 -21.48
N LEU A 155 1.85 -29.97 -21.46
CA LEU A 155 1.61 -28.91 -22.43
C LEU A 155 1.93 -29.43 -23.84
N LEU A 156 0.90 -29.49 -24.69
CA LEU A 156 1.01 -29.88 -26.08
C LEU A 156 0.29 -28.86 -26.95
N ILE A 157 0.96 -28.43 -28.02
CA ILE A 157 0.44 -27.50 -29.03
C ILE A 157 0.52 -28.22 -30.37
N SER A 158 -0.61 -28.40 -31.05
CA SER A 158 -0.65 -29.12 -32.33
C SER A 158 -1.78 -28.63 -33.26
N PRO A 159 -1.51 -28.34 -34.55
CA PRO A 159 -0.18 -28.27 -35.17
C PRO A 159 0.65 -27.07 -34.66
N GLN A 160 1.99 -27.19 -34.69
CA GLN A 160 2.90 -26.10 -34.26
C GLN A 160 2.97 -24.93 -35.23
N THR A 161 2.60 -25.17 -36.49
CA THR A 161 2.50 -24.16 -37.54
C THR A 161 1.08 -24.17 -38.06
N ILE A 162 0.48 -22.99 -38.16
CA ILE A 162 -0.84 -22.79 -38.75
C ILE A 162 -0.71 -21.92 -40.01
N SER A 163 -1.65 -22.06 -40.94
CA SER A 163 -1.77 -21.26 -42.16
C SER A 163 -3.14 -20.57 -42.18
N PRO A 164 -3.34 -19.46 -41.45
CA PRO A 164 -4.63 -18.80 -41.35
C PRO A 164 -4.99 -18.12 -42.68
N ASN A 165 -5.72 -18.83 -43.54
CA ASN A 165 -6.19 -18.34 -44.84
C ASN A 165 -7.70 -18.62 -45.06
N ALA A 166 -8.38 -19.19 -44.06
CA ALA A 166 -9.80 -19.52 -44.05
C ALA A 166 -10.21 -20.60 -45.08
N ASP A 167 -9.30 -21.51 -45.42
CA ASP A 167 -9.59 -22.68 -46.27
C ASP A 167 -9.96 -23.95 -45.47
N ALA A 168 -10.01 -23.85 -44.14
CA ALA A 168 -10.26 -24.91 -43.17
C ALA A 168 -9.15 -25.97 -43.05
N VAL A 169 -7.96 -25.72 -43.59
CA VAL A 169 -6.77 -26.57 -43.47
C VAL A 169 -5.71 -25.80 -42.67
N ASP A 170 -5.22 -26.41 -41.60
CA ASP A 170 -4.19 -25.84 -40.73
C ASP A 170 -4.50 -24.41 -40.22
N ASP A 171 -5.77 -23.98 -40.18
CA ASP A 171 -6.19 -22.64 -39.75
C ASP A 171 -6.13 -22.45 -38.22
N VAL A 172 -6.11 -23.56 -37.47
CA VAL A 172 -6.23 -23.58 -36.00
C VAL A 172 -5.19 -24.48 -35.37
N THR A 173 -4.78 -24.14 -34.15
CA THR A 173 -3.96 -25.02 -33.29
C THR A 173 -4.72 -25.33 -32.02
N GLU A 174 -4.55 -26.53 -31.50
CA GLU A 174 -5.08 -26.95 -30.22
C GLU A 174 -3.98 -26.89 -29.16
N ILE A 175 -4.29 -26.25 -28.04
CA ILE A 175 -3.44 -26.23 -26.85
C ILE A 175 -4.09 -27.13 -25.79
N THR A 176 -3.39 -28.18 -25.38
CA THR A 176 -3.82 -29.07 -24.30
C THR A 176 -2.82 -29.03 -23.15
N TYR A 177 -3.33 -29.10 -21.93
CA TYR A 177 -2.53 -29.09 -20.70
C TYR A 177 -3.31 -29.72 -19.56
N ARG A 178 -2.62 -30.00 -18.45
CA ARG A 178 -3.20 -30.49 -17.20
C ARG A 178 -2.73 -29.62 -16.04
N LEU A 179 -3.68 -29.23 -15.19
CA LEU A 179 -3.42 -28.54 -13.93
C LEU A 179 -3.69 -29.51 -12.77
N PRO A 180 -2.67 -29.88 -11.97
CA PRO A 180 -2.86 -30.72 -10.78
C PRO A 180 -3.66 -30.04 -9.68
N VAL A 181 -3.70 -28.70 -9.69
CA VAL A 181 -4.45 -27.86 -8.74
C VAL A 181 -5.21 -26.76 -9.48
N SER A 182 -6.27 -26.25 -8.88
CA SER A 182 -7.03 -25.13 -9.44
C SER A 182 -6.14 -23.90 -9.60
N ALA A 183 -6.06 -23.36 -10.82
CA ALA A 183 -5.28 -22.18 -11.15
C ALA A 183 -5.91 -21.43 -12.33
N THR A 184 -5.60 -20.14 -12.44
CA THR A 184 -5.93 -19.32 -13.61
C THR A 184 -4.79 -19.39 -14.60
N ILE A 185 -5.11 -19.64 -15.88
CA ILE A 185 -4.16 -19.59 -17.00
C ILE A 185 -4.45 -18.36 -17.83
N ASP A 186 -3.40 -17.62 -18.15
CA ASP A 186 -3.42 -16.51 -19.08
C ASP A 186 -2.56 -16.86 -20.29
N ILE A 187 -3.02 -16.53 -21.49
CA ILE A 187 -2.34 -16.81 -22.75
C ILE A 187 -2.29 -15.48 -23.50
N ASP A 188 -1.13 -14.84 -23.47
CA ASP A 188 -0.83 -13.56 -24.14
C ASP A 188 -0.21 -13.74 -25.53
#